data_AF-A0A3A0BNP8-F1
#
_entry.id   AF-A0A3A0BNP8-F1
#
_cell.length_a   1.000
_cell.length_b   1.000
_cell.length_c   1.000
_cell.angle_alpha   90.00
_cell.angle_beta   90.00
_cell.angle_gamma   90.00
#
_symmetry.space_group_name_H-M   'P 1'
#
loop_
_entity.id
_entity.type
_entity.pdbx_description
1 polymer ?
#
loop_
_entity_poly.entity_id
_entity_poly.type
_entity_poly.pdbx_seq_one_letter_code
_entity_poly.pdbx_strand_id
1 'polypeptide(L)'
;MTGGKGVRIVSRTQLVEQGPAGETGWTGQQRRQRGLLALLLASYALAAVGFVYLAPQYAAMGGSIPGTALTRGQIALANAAIIPVVYGAAALAGWWLAARVPLPGIAAPHVTFGRWLQGPLLVGAVAGVALALFEQVMQRGFAAPPIPHPEFPSSLLASYTAAVGEEILFRLLLLSLWALLLAQVFKRFLSPDRSRGAALAIANGIAALSFALSHLGTAMVLFGVTSPAQLPAATWVELLVLNGVIGLLAGHHFMRSGLVAAAGVHLGADLIWHVVYGLIV
;
A
#
# COMPACT_ATOMS: atom_id res chain seq x y z
N MET A 1 38.31 6.79 46.64
CA MET A 1 37.75 7.82 45.75
C MET A 1 37.42 7.18 44.41
N THR A 2 36.19 6.71 44.22
CA THR A 2 35.71 6.12 42.95
C THR A 2 34.38 6.78 42.62
N GLY A 3 34.45 7.84 41.81
CA GLY A 3 33.29 8.62 41.39
C GLY A 3 32.46 7.87 40.36
N GLY A 4 31.35 7.27 40.81
CA GLY A 4 30.34 6.68 39.94
C GLY A 4 29.55 7.78 39.23
N LYS A 5 29.73 7.90 37.91
CA LYS A 5 28.89 8.75 37.05
C LYS A 5 27.50 8.11 36.95
N GLY A 6 26.55 8.62 37.72
CA GLY A 6 25.15 8.23 37.64
C GLY A 6 24.57 8.57 36.27
N VAL A 7 24.18 7.54 35.51
CA VAL A 7 23.42 7.71 34.27
C VAL A 7 22.01 8.15 34.67
N ARG A 8 21.71 9.43 34.49
CA ARG A 8 20.34 9.95 34.64
C ARG A 8 19.49 9.41 33.50
N ILE A 9 18.60 8.48 33.81
CA ILE A 9 17.52 8.06 32.92
C ILE A 9 16.54 9.23 32.86
N VAL A 10 16.65 10.03 31.80
CA VAL A 10 15.70 11.11 31.53
C VAL A 10 14.39 10.48 31.09
N SER A 11 13.33 10.65 31.89
CA SER A 11 12.00 10.13 31.56
C SER A 11 11.52 10.72 30.23
N ARG A 12 10.91 9.88 29.39
CA ARG A 12 10.40 10.22 28.05
C ARG A 12 9.47 11.45 28.04
N THR A 13 8.87 11.78 29.18
CA THR A 13 8.03 12.96 29.39
C THR A 13 8.79 14.28 29.24
N GLN A 14 10.08 14.34 29.59
CA GLN A 14 10.89 15.56 29.47
C GLN A 14 11.40 15.85 28.06
N LEU A 15 11.41 14.86 27.16
CA LEU A 15 11.79 15.07 25.75
C LEU A 15 10.68 15.69 24.90
N VAL A 16 9.46 15.78 25.43
CA VAL A 16 8.31 16.40 24.73
C VAL A 16 8.22 17.91 25.01
N GLU A 17 8.79 18.40 26.11
CA GLU A 17 8.69 19.82 26.50
C GLU A 17 9.83 20.72 25.99
N GLN A 18 10.87 20.17 25.36
CA GLN A 18 11.99 20.96 24.82
C GLN A 18 12.00 21.07 23.28
N GLY A 19 10.81 21.07 22.67
CA GLY A 19 10.66 21.64 21.33
C GLY A 19 10.81 23.16 21.41
N PRO A 20 11.56 23.82 20.50
CA PRO A 20 11.69 25.26 20.51
C PRO A 20 10.31 25.91 20.51
N ALA A 21 10.07 26.79 21.48
CA ALA A 21 8.86 27.58 21.63
C ALA A 21 8.73 28.52 20.41
N GLY A 22 8.17 27.97 19.34
CA GLY A 22 7.89 28.66 18.09
C GLY A 22 6.63 28.04 17.49
N GLU A 23 5.53 28.77 17.58
CA GLU A 23 4.12 28.42 17.31
C GLU A 23 3.77 28.01 15.86
N THR A 24 4.64 27.28 15.15
CA THR A 24 4.40 26.82 13.78
C THR A 24 4.24 25.29 13.64
N GLY A 25 4.45 24.53 14.72
CA GLY A 25 4.71 23.09 14.66
C GLY A 25 3.58 22.20 14.12
N TRP A 26 2.32 22.45 14.51
CA TRP A 26 1.20 21.60 14.12
C TRP A 26 0.56 21.99 12.78
N THR A 27 0.37 23.29 12.54
CA THR A 27 -0.31 23.78 11.33
C THR A 27 0.56 23.60 10.09
N GLY A 28 1.89 23.70 10.23
CA GLY A 28 2.84 23.45 9.14
C GLY A 28 2.85 21.98 8.71
N GLN A 29 2.93 21.06 9.68
CA GLN A 29 2.92 19.62 9.40
C GLN A 29 1.60 19.16 8.76
N GLN A 30 0.46 19.62 9.26
CA GLN A 30 -0.84 19.29 8.69
C GLN A 30 -0.98 19.82 7.25
N ARG A 31 -0.53 21.05 6.98
CA ARG A 31 -0.49 21.61 5.62
C ARG A 31 0.37 20.76 4.69
N ARG A 32 1.55 20.33 5.14
CA ARG A 32 2.43 19.44 4.37
C ARG A 32 1.76 18.08 4.07
N GLN A 33 1.15 17.43 5.06
CA GLN A 33 0.48 16.14 4.86
C GLN A 33 -0.70 16.25 3.89
N ARG A 34 -1.50 17.33 3.97
CA ARG A 34 -2.58 17.61 3.00
C ARG A 34 -2.04 17.85 1.59
N GLY A 35 -0.96 18.62 1.46
CA GLY A 35 -0.32 18.87 0.18
C GLY A 35 0.20 17.57 -0.47
N LEU A 36 0.83 16.70 0.32
CA LEU A 36 1.28 15.38 -0.15
C LEU A 36 0.12 14.47 -0.56
N LEU A 37 -0.97 14.45 0.22
CA LEU A 37 -2.15 13.68 -0.13
C LEU A 37 -2.78 14.19 -1.43
N ALA A 38 -2.93 15.51 -1.59
CA ALA A 38 -3.44 16.10 -2.81
C ALA A 38 -2.57 15.76 -4.02
N LEU A 39 -1.24 15.82 -3.86
CA LEU A 39 -0.30 15.43 -4.90
C LEU A 39 -0.46 13.95 -5.28
N LEU A 40 -0.51 13.04 -4.31
CA LEU A 40 -0.70 11.60 -4.54
C LEU A 40 -2.01 11.30 -5.27
N LEU A 41 -3.12 11.95 -4.87
CA LEU A 41 -4.42 11.74 -5.53
C LEU A 41 -4.42 12.31 -6.95
N ALA A 42 -3.82 13.47 -7.17
CA ALA A 42 -3.73 14.07 -8.50
C ALA A 42 -2.87 13.25 -9.45
N SER A 43 -1.69 12.78 -9.01
CA SER A 43 -0.83 11.92 -9.81
C SER A 43 -1.45 10.54 -10.05
N TYR A 44 -2.16 9.98 -9.06
CA TYR A 44 -2.92 8.74 -9.22
C TYR A 44 -4.02 8.90 -10.27
N ALA A 45 -4.83 9.96 -10.21
CA ALA A 45 -5.86 10.24 -11.19
C ALA A 45 -5.29 10.38 -12.61
N LEU A 46 -4.18 11.12 -12.75
CA LEU A 46 -3.51 11.28 -14.04
C LEU A 46 -2.95 9.95 -14.57
N ALA A 47 -2.32 9.15 -13.72
CA ALA A 47 -1.80 7.84 -14.11
C ALA A 47 -2.91 6.87 -14.52
N ALA A 48 -4.05 6.87 -13.83
CA ALA A 48 -5.21 6.06 -14.17
C ALA A 48 -5.82 6.47 -15.53
N VAL A 49 -5.89 7.78 -15.81
CA VAL A 49 -6.27 8.29 -17.13
C VAL A 49 -5.30 7.80 -18.20
N GLY A 50 -3.99 7.95 -17.97
CA GLY A 50 -2.96 7.46 -18.87
C GLY A 50 -3.07 5.96 -19.13
N PHE A 51 -3.33 5.16 -18.07
CA PHE A 51 -3.48 3.72 -18.17
C PHE A 51 -4.65 3.33 -19.09
N VAL A 52 -5.79 4.01 -18.97
CA VAL A 52 -6.94 3.78 -19.85
C VAL A 52 -6.59 4.01 -21.33
N TYR A 53 -5.73 4.98 -21.64
CA TYR A 53 -5.33 5.25 -23.02
C TYR A 53 -4.21 4.34 -23.54
N LEU A 54 -3.28 3.92 -22.69
CA LEU A 54 -2.11 3.13 -23.09
C LEU A 54 -2.33 1.61 -22.99
N ALA A 55 -3.25 1.13 -22.16
CA ALA A 55 -3.45 -0.30 -21.99
C ALA A 55 -4.19 -0.91 -23.20
N PRO A 56 -3.60 -1.91 -23.88
CA PRO A 56 -4.15 -2.52 -25.09
C PRO A 56 -5.56 -3.09 -24.90
N GLN A 57 -5.89 -3.57 -23.70
CA GLN A 57 -7.23 -4.07 -23.39
C GLN A 57 -8.34 -3.03 -23.67
N TYR A 58 -8.11 -1.74 -23.39
CA TYR A 58 -9.08 -0.68 -23.69
C TYR A 58 -9.06 -0.26 -25.17
N ALA A 59 -8.02 -0.65 -25.91
CA ALA A 59 -7.96 -0.52 -27.37
C ALA A 59 -8.70 -1.63 -28.10
N ALA A 60 -8.53 -2.88 -27.66
CA ALA A 60 -9.23 -4.03 -28.19
C ALA A 60 -10.76 -3.94 -28.03
N MET A 61 -11.25 -3.19 -27.04
CA MET A 61 -12.67 -2.96 -26.81
C MET A 61 -13.36 -2.04 -27.87
N GLY A 62 -12.66 -1.60 -28.93
CA GLY A 62 -13.29 -0.93 -30.07
C GLY A 62 -14.01 0.39 -29.75
N GLY A 63 -13.77 0.97 -28.58
CA GLY A 63 -14.45 2.17 -28.09
C GLY A 63 -15.64 1.93 -27.16
N SER A 64 -15.97 0.69 -26.78
CA SER A 64 -16.99 0.40 -25.76
C SER A 64 -16.65 -0.86 -24.95
N ILE A 65 -16.68 -0.82 -23.61
CA ILE A 65 -16.54 -2.05 -22.81
C ILE A 65 -17.72 -2.98 -23.16
N PRO A 66 -17.50 -4.28 -23.46
CA PRO A 66 -18.58 -5.23 -23.74
C PRO A 66 -19.67 -5.17 -22.66
N GLY A 67 -20.91 -4.91 -23.08
CA GLY A 67 -22.04 -4.74 -22.16
C GLY A 67 -22.26 -3.33 -21.61
N THR A 68 -21.46 -2.34 -22.02
CA THR A 68 -21.67 -0.92 -21.68
C THR A 68 -21.57 -0.03 -22.93
N ALA A 69 -22.31 1.07 -22.97
CA ALA A 69 -22.21 2.08 -24.03
C ALA A 69 -21.09 3.12 -23.77
N LEU A 70 -20.16 2.83 -22.84
CA LEU A 70 -19.18 3.83 -22.39
C LEU A 70 -17.94 3.86 -23.27
N THR A 71 -17.59 5.05 -23.75
CA THR A 71 -16.36 5.31 -24.51
C THR A 71 -15.11 5.30 -23.63
N ARG A 72 -13.94 5.09 -24.25
CA ARG A 72 -12.65 5.18 -23.55
C ARG A 72 -12.49 6.52 -22.82
N GLY A 73 -12.89 7.62 -23.45
CA GLY A 73 -12.87 8.95 -22.84
C GLY A 73 -13.80 9.06 -21.62
N GLN A 74 -14.98 8.45 -21.69
CA GLN A 74 -15.90 8.40 -20.55
C GLN A 74 -15.34 7.56 -19.39
N ILE A 75 -14.66 6.44 -19.67
CA ILE A 75 -14.01 5.62 -18.65
C ILE A 75 -12.86 6.37 -17.99
N ALA A 76 -12.01 7.04 -18.79
CA ALA A 76 -10.91 7.86 -18.29
C ALA A 76 -11.43 9.00 -17.41
N LEU A 77 -12.47 9.72 -17.85
CA LEU A 77 -13.10 10.79 -17.07
C LEU A 77 -13.76 10.25 -15.79
N ALA A 78 -14.42 9.10 -15.87
CA ALA A 78 -15.00 8.44 -14.70
C ALA A 78 -13.91 8.09 -13.68
N ASN A 79 -12.79 7.50 -14.10
CA ASN A 79 -11.65 7.22 -13.21
C ASN A 79 -11.06 8.51 -12.60
N ALA A 80 -10.89 9.56 -13.41
CA ALA A 80 -10.41 10.86 -12.95
C ALA A 80 -11.33 11.50 -11.89
N ALA A 81 -12.64 11.24 -11.95
CA ALA A 81 -13.61 11.72 -10.95
C ALA A 81 -13.72 10.80 -9.73
N ILE A 82 -13.73 9.47 -9.93
CA ILE A 82 -13.85 8.46 -8.87
C ILE A 82 -12.66 8.55 -7.91
N ILE A 83 -11.44 8.74 -8.41
CA ILE A 83 -10.23 8.78 -7.58
C ILE A 83 -10.28 9.86 -6.49
N PRO A 84 -10.43 11.16 -6.80
CA PRO A 84 -10.49 12.19 -5.77
C PRO A 84 -11.72 12.06 -4.85
N VAL A 85 -12.83 11.49 -5.33
CA VAL A 85 -14.04 11.30 -4.51
C VAL A 85 -13.90 10.11 -3.58
N VAL A 86 -13.74 8.91 -4.13
CA VAL A 86 -13.74 7.64 -3.36
C VAL A 86 -12.41 7.47 -2.63
N TYR A 87 -11.27 7.56 -3.33
CA TYR A 87 -9.96 7.40 -2.69
C TYR A 87 -9.59 8.62 -1.85
N GLY A 88 -10.03 9.83 -2.23
CA GLY A 88 -9.89 11.01 -1.38
C GLY A 88 -10.66 10.87 -0.07
N ALA A 89 -11.93 10.45 -0.10
CA ALA A 89 -12.71 10.18 1.11
C ALA A 89 -12.07 9.08 1.97
N ALA A 90 -11.65 7.97 1.36
CA ALA A 90 -10.96 6.88 2.04
C ALA A 90 -9.65 7.35 2.69
N ALA A 91 -8.86 8.15 1.98
CA ALA A 91 -7.60 8.68 2.50
C ALA A 91 -7.81 9.67 3.64
N LEU A 92 -8.82 10.54 3.56
CA LEU A 92 -9.15 11.46 4.66
C LEU A 92 -9.63 10.69 5.91
N ALA A 93 -10.50 9.70 5.72
CA ALA A 93 -10.95 8.83 6.81
C ALA A 93 -9.80 8.04 7.44
N GLY A 94 -8.94 7.43 6.61
CA GLY A 94 -7.76 6.70 7.06
C GLY A 94 -6.74 7.59 7.75
N TRP A 95 -6.52 8.82 7.26
CA TRP A 95 -5.65 9.80 7.92
C TRP A 95 -6.17 10.21 9.29
N TRP A 96 -7.48 10.44 9.41
CA TRP A 96 -8.13 10.70 10.69
C TRP A 96 -7.99 9.52 11.66
N LEU A 97 -8.20 8.28 11.19
CA LEU A 97 -8.01 7.05 11.98
C LEU A 97 -6.56 6.89 12.44
N ALA A 98 -5.60 7.08 11.54
CA ALA A 98 -4.17 6.98 11.83
C ALA A 98 -3.74 7.91 12.97
N ALA A 99 -4.29 9.12 13.01
CA ALA A 99 -4.04 10.09 14.08
C ALA A 99 -4.58 9.63 15.45
N ARG A 100 -5.56 8.71 15.51
CA ARG A 100 -6.09 8.13 16.75
C ARG A 100 -5.21 7.01 17.34
N VAL A 101 -4.30 6.43 16.55
CA VAL A 101 -3.37 5.35 16.95
C VAL A 101 -1.88 5.73 16.81
N PRO A 102 -1.59 7.00 17.13
CA PRO A 102 -0.37 7.75 16.73
C PRO A 102 0.45 7.16 15.57
N LEU A 103 -0.19 6.87 14.43
CA LEU A 103 0.48 6.45 13.20
C LEU A 103 0.93 7.67 12.38
N PRO A 104 1.94 7.55 11.51
CA PRO A 104 2.48 8.70 10.77
C PRO A 104 1.50 9.38 9.80
N GLY A 105 0.44 8.68 9.38
CA GLY A 105 -0.51 9.16 8.37
C GLY A 105 0.13 9.14 6.97
N ILE A 106 0.08 10.27 6.26
CA ILE A 106 0.61 10.36 4.89
C ILE A 106 2.13 10.19 4.85
N ALA A 107 2.83 10.86 5.77
CA ALA A 107 4.28 10.80 5.84
C ALA A 107 4.83 11.30 7.20
N ALA A 108 5.87 10.63 7.70
CA ALA A 108 6.52 10.96 8.98
C ALA A 108 7.37 12.25 8.87
N PRO A 109 7.15 13.27 9.72
CA PRO A 109 7.66 14.63 9.51
C PRO A 109 9.19 14.76 9.49
N HIS A 110 9.89 13.88 10.21
CA HIS A 110 11.34 13.95 10.49
C HIS A 110 12.18 13.03 9.59
N VAL A 111 11.60 12.45 8.55
CA VAL A 111 12.28 11.44 7.73
C VAL A 111 12.67 12.06 6.38
N THR A 112 13.91 11.82 5.96
CA THR A 112 14.49 12.34 4.70
C THR A 112 13.88 11.63 3.49
N PHE A 113 13.97 12.25 2.31
CA PHE A 113 13.46 11.66 1.06
C PHE A 113 13.97 10.21 0.82
N GLY A 114 15.25 9.95 1.09
CA GLY A 114 15.82 8.61 0.93
C GLY A 114 15.18 7.56 1.83
N ARG A 115 14.80 7.91 3.07
CA ARG A 115 14.08 7.02 3.97
C ARG A 115 12.57 6.98 3.71
N TRP A 116 12.01 8.01 3.07
CA TRP A 116 10.61 8.06 2.65
C TRP A 116 10.31 7.22 1.41
N LEU A 117 11.25 7.17 0.45
CA LEU A 117 10.97 6.57 -0.85
C LEU A 117 12.06 5.61 -1.32
N GLN A 118 13.34 6.01 -1.34
CA GLN A 118 14.41 5.18 -1.92
C GLN A 118 14.60 3.85 -1.18
N GLY A 119 14.70 3.89 0.15
CA GLY A 119 14.82 2.69 0.98
C GLY A 119 13.61 1.76 0.82
N PRO A 120 12.37 2.24 0.99
CA PRO A 120 11.17 1.45 0.72
C PRO A 120 11.10 0.88 -0.69
N LEU A 121 11.44 1.68 -1.72
CA LEU A 121 11.48 1.24 -3.12
C LEU A 121 12.48 0.10 -3.33
N LEU A 122 13.66 0.17 -2.71
CA LEU A 122 14.66 -0.89 -2.75
C LEU A 122 14.18 -2.17 -2.04
N VAL A 123 13.55 -2.04 -0.86
CA VAL A 123 12.93 -3.18 -0.16
C VAL A 123 11.87 -3.84 -1.04
N GLY A 124 11.03 -3.02 -1.68
CA GLY A 124 10.06 -3.46 -2.68
C GLY A 124 10.70 -4.23 -3.82
N ALA A 125 11.73 -3.66 -4.45
CA ALA A 125 12.41 -4.28 -5.57
C ALA A 125 13.04 -5.64 -5.20
N VAL A 126 13.70 -5.73 -4.03
CA VAL A 126 14.23 -7.01 -3.53
C VAL A 126 13.11 -8.03 -3.31
N ALA A 127 11.97 -7.62 -2.74
CA ALA A 127 10.81 -8.48 -2.61
C ALA A 127 10.25 -8.91 -3.97
N GLY A 128 10.17 -8.00 -4.95
CA GLY A 128 9.73 -8.30 -6.32
C GLY A 128 10.63 -9.33 -7.01
N VAL A 129 11.95 -9.27 -6.82
CA VAL A 129 12.86 -10.33 -7.33
C VAL A 129 12.54 -11.67 -6.67
N ALA A 130 12.37 -11.70 -5.35
CA ALA A 130 12.04 -12.92 -4.64
C ALA A 130 10.69 -13.51 -5.09
N LEU A 131 9.69 -12.67 -5.36
CA LEU A 131 8.38 -13.08 -5.86
C LEU A 131 8.43 -13.59 -7.30
N ALA A 132 9.19 -12.95 -8.18
CA ALA A 132 9.41 -13.45 -9.55
C ALA A 132 10.09 -14.83 -9.55
N LEU A 133 11.08 -15.04 -8.67
CA LEU A 133 11.71 -16.36 -8.49
C LEU A 133 10.73 -17.38 -7.91
N PHE A 134 9.91 -16.98 -6.94
CA PHE A 134 8.88 -17.81 -6.36
C PHE A 134 7.86 -18.26 -7.42
N GLU A 135 7.39 -17.35 -8.29
CA GLU A 135 6.49 -17.69 -9.39
C GLU A 135 7.13 -18.72 -10.33
N GLN A 136 8.41 -18.57 -10.70
CA GLN A 136 9.10 -19.58 -11.50
C GLN A 136 9.15 -20.96 -10.82
N VAL A 137 9.33 -21.00 -9.50
CA VAL A 137 9.27 -22.24 -8.72
C VAL A 137 7.87 -22.83 -8.75
N MET A 138 6.82 -22.02 -8.64
CA MET A 138 5.44 -22.47 -8.70
C MET A 138 5.08 -23.02 -10.09
N GLN A 139 5.46 -22.32 -11.16
CA GLN A 139 5.23 -22.77 -12.53
C GLN A 139 5.97 -24.08 -12.84
N ARG A 140 7.26 -24.19 -12.50
CA ARG A 140 8.07 -25.36 -12.84
C ARG A 140 7.89 -26.55 -11.89
N GLY A 141 7.76 -26.27 -10.60
CA GLY A 141 7.70 -27.29 -9.55
C GLY A 141 6.28 -27.77 -9.24
N PHE A 142 5.27 -26.93 -9.47
CA PHE A 142 3.89 -27.21 -9.09
C PHE A 142 2.91 -27.06 -10.26
N ALA A 143 3.41 -26.89 -11.49
CA ALA A 143 2.62 -26.71 -12.70
C ALA A 143 1.56 -25.59 -12.56
N ALA A 144 1.90 -24.54 -11.80
CA ALA A 144 1.04 -23.36 -11.70
C ALA A 144 0.90 -22.70 -13.08
N PRO A 145 -0.31 -22.28 -13.47
CA PRO A 145 -0.46 -21.53 -14.71
C PRO A 145 0.21 -20.15 -14.58
N PRO A 146 0.83 -19.62 -15.65
CA PRO A 146 1.48 -18.31 -15.59
C PRO A 146 0.46 -17.20 -15.31
N ILE A 147 0.85 -16.23 -14.48
CA ILE A 147 -0.01 -15.09 -14.15
C ILE A 147 0.15 -14.03 -15.25
N PRO A 148 -0.94 -13.58 -15.90
CA PRO A 148 -0.84 -12.53 -16.92
C PRO A 148 -0.31 -11.21 -16.35
N HIS A 149 0.69 -10.62 -17.01
CA HIS A 149 1.21 -9.29 -16.68
C HIS A 149 0.66 -8.23 -17.65
N PRO A 150 0.43 -6.99 -17.18
CA PRO A 150 0.09 -5.90 -18.09
C PRO A 150 1.22 -5.64 -19.09
N GLU A 151 0.89 -5.28 -20.33
CA GLU A 151 1.89 -5.01 -21.36
C GLU A 151 2.63 -3.68 -21.11
N PHE A 152 3.90 -3.62 -21.49
CA PHE A 152 4.67 -2.37 -21.50
C PHE A 152 4.20 -1.45 -22.64
N PRO A 153 4.05 -0.12 -22.43
CA PRO A 153 4.39 0.65 -21.23
C PRO A 153 3.27 0.76 -20.20
N SER A 154 2.09 0.19 -20.45
CA SER A 154 0.92 0.31 -19.56
C SER A 154 1.16 -0.30 -18.16
N SER A 155 2.04 -1.29 -18.05
CA SER A 155 2.48 -1.88 -16.79
C SER A 155 3.12 -0.90 -15.81
N LEU A 156 3.82 0.15 -16.29
CA LEU A 156 4.34 1.21 -15.42
C LEU A 156 3.21 1.98 -14.73
N LEU A 157 2.16 2.31 -15.49
CA LEU A 157 1.00 3.03 -14.96
C LEU A 157 0.16 2.13 -14.07
N ALA A 158 -0.05 0.87 -14.45
CA ALA A 158 -0.73 -0.12 -13.62
C ALA A 158 -0.05 -0.23 -12.23
N SER A 159 1.27 -0.45 -12.22
CA SER A 159 2.09 -0.56 -11.00
C SER A 159 1.96 0.70 -10.12
N TYR A 160 2.04 1.89 -10.72
CA TYR A 160 1.89 3.14 -9.98
C TYR A 160 0.49 3.31 -9.40
N THR A 161 -0.54 3.04 -10.20
CA THR A 161 -1.93 3.17 -9.78
C THR A 161 -2.30 2.19 -8.67
N ALA A 162 -1.81 0.95 -8.74
CA ALA A 162 -1.97 -0.07 -7.71
C ALA A 162 -1.27 0.37 -6.41
N ALA A 163 0.03 0.68 -6.50
CA ALA A 163 0.83 1.09 -5.34
C ALA A 163 0.27 2.29 -4.57
N VAL A 164 -0.34 3.28 -5.24
CA VAL A 164 -0.97 4.42 -4.56
C VAL A 164 -2.39 4.07 -4.08
N GLY A 165 -3.25 3.57 -4.97
CA GLY A 165 -4.66 3.32 -4.68
C GLY A 165 -4.84 2.27 -3.59
N GLU A 166 -4.15 1.13 -3.71
CA GLU A 166 -4.29 0.02 -2.78
C GLU A 166 -3.71 0.37 -1.41
N GLU A 167 -2.59 1.09 -1.33
CA GLU A 167 -2.03 1.47 -0.04
C GLU A 167 -2.89 2.53 0.69
N ILE A 168 -3.65 3.36 -0.03
CA ILE A 168 -4.69 4.22 0.56
C ILE A 168 -5.76 3.34 1.24
N LEU A 169 -6.25 2.31 0.55
CA LEU A 169 -7.32 1.46 1.06
C LEU A 169 -6.84 0.54 2.19
N PHE A 170 -5.72 -0.15 2.00
CA PHE A 170 -5.28 -1.22 2.90
C PHE A 170 -4.43 -0.71 4.06
N ARG A 171 -3.57 0.31 3.88
CA ARG A 171 -2.74 0.83 4.98
C ARG A 171 -3.36 2.03 5.63
N LEU A 172 -3.65 3.06 4.85
CA LEU A 172 -4.13 4.30 5.44
C LEU A 172 -5.51 4.08 6.06
N LEU A 173 -6.44 3.44 5.35
CA LEU A 173 -7.78 3.17 5.87
C LEU A 173 -7.87 1.89 6.71
N LEU A 174 -7.71 0.70 6.11
CA LEU A 174 -8.05 -0.57 6.76
C LEU A 174 -7.14 -0.91 7.95
N LEU A 175 -5.81 -0.80 7.81
CA LEU A 175 -4.88 -1.02 8.91
C LEU A 175 -5.14 -0.03 10.05
N SER A 176 -5.31 1.26 9.76
CA SER A 176 -5.60 2.26 10.80
C SER A 176 -6.93 1.99 11.52
N LEU A 177 -7.96 1.54 10.81
CA LEU A 177 -9.24 1.15 11.38
C LEU A 177 -9.06 -0.01 12.38
N TRP A 178 -8.45 -1.10 11.94
CA TRP A 178 -8.26 -2.28 12.79
C TRP A 178 -7.31 -2.00 13.94
N ALA A 179 -6.24 -1.23 13.73
CA ALA A 179 -5.34 -0.80 14.79
C ALA A 179 -6.09 -0.03 15.87
N LEU A 180 -7.00 0.87 15.49
CA LEU A 180 -7.82 1.62 16.45
C LEU A 180 -8.74 0.69 17.23
N LEU A 181 -9.52 -0.16 16.55
CA LEU A 181 -10.46 -1.08 17.20
C LEU A 181 -9.75 -2.02 18.16
N LEU A 182 -8.65 -2.65 17.72
CA LEU A 182 -7.87 -3.58 18.52
C LEU A 182 -7.20 -2.89 19.72
N ALA A 183 -6.67 -1.67 19.55
CA ALA A 183 -6.11 -0.91 20.67
C ALA A 183 -7.17 -0.59 21.74
N GLN A 184 -8.42 -0.31 21.35
CA GLN A 184 -9.53 -0.10 22.30
C GLN A 184 -9.91 -1.37 23.06
N VAL A 185 -9.79 -2.54 22.43
CA VAL A 185 -10.05 -3.84 23.07
C VAL A 185 -8.88 -4.23 23.99
N PHE A 186 -7.66 -4.22 23.48
CA PHE A 186 -6.48 -4.71 24.20
C PHE A 186 -6.04 -3.84 25.37
N LYS A 187 -6.36 -2.54 25.38
CA LYS A 187 -6.07 -1.69 26.54
C LYS A 187 -6.79 -2.15 27.83
N ARG A 188 -7.81 -3.00 27.71
CA ARG A 188 -8.52 -3.61 28.86
C ARG A 188 -7.74 -4.75 29.51
N PHE A 189 -6.81 -5.37 28.78
CA PHE A 189 -6.15 -6.62 29.19
C PHE A 189 -4.62 -6.52 29.23
N LEU A 190 -4.02 -5.59 28.48
CA LEU A 190 -2.58 -5.46 28.31
C LEU A 190 -2.09 -4.08 28.77
N SER A 191 -0.83 -4.02 29.20
CA SER A 191 -0.12 -2.74 29.43
C SER A 191 -0.14 -1.88 28.16
N PRO A 192 -0.13 -0.53 28.26
CA PRO A 192 -0.24 0.37 27.11
C PRO A 192 0.69 0.03 25.92
N ASP A 193 1.96 -0.25 26.17
CA ASP A 193 2.94 -0.57 25.11
C ASP A 193 2.64 -1.91 24.44
N ARG A 194 2.34 -2.95 25.21
CA ARG A 194 1.96 -4.27 24.68
C ARG A 194 0.64 -4.22 23.91
N SER A 195 -0.35 -3.47 24.41
CA SER A 195 -1.63 -3.26 23.73
C SER A 195 -1.42 -2.65 22.34
N ARG A 196 -0.63 -1.57 22.27
CA ARG A 196 -0.32 -0.90 21.01
C ARG A 196 0.45 -1.82 20.06
N GLY A 197 1.50 -2.49 20.54
CA GLY A 197 2.30 -3.39 19.72
C GLY A 197 1.48 -4.53 19.12
N ALA A 198 0.66 -5.19 19.94
CA ALA A 198 -0.21 -6.28 19.50
C ALA A 198 -1.28 -5.80 18.52
N ALA A 199 -1.94 -4.66 18.80
CA ALA A 199 -2.95 -4.09 17.92
C ALA A 199 -2.39 -3.77 16.53
N LEU A 200 -1.19 -3.18 16.46
CA LEU A 200 -0.52 -2.85 15.21
C LEU A 200 -0.08 -4.09 14.43
N ALA A 201 0.49 -5.08 15.11
CA ALA A 201 0.93 -6.32 14.45
C ALA A 201 -0.26 -7.09 13.85
N ILE A 202 -1.34 -7.25 14.61
CA ILE A 202 -2.53 -7.97 14.15
C ILE A 202 -3.26 -7.17 13.06
N ALA A 203 -3.38 -5.84 13.21
CA ALA A 203 -3.97 -5.00 12.17
C ALA A 203 -3.19 -5.08 10.84
N ASN A 204 -1.86 -5.14 10.90
CA ASN A 204 -1.04 -5.34 9.72
C ASN A 204 -1.31 -6.71 9.06
N GLY A 205 -1.40 -7.77 9.87
CA GLY A 205 -1.75 -9.12 9.38
C GLY A 205 -3.13 -9.17 8.72
N ILE A 206 -4.15 -8.56 9.34
CA ILE A 206 -5.50 -8.46 8.77
C ILE A 206 -5.45 -7.68 7.45
N ALA A 207 -4.81 -6.51 7.42
CA ALA A 207 -4.72 -5.70 6.21
C ALA A 207 -3.96 -6.40 5.08
N ALA A 208 -2.89 -7.13 5.38
CA ALA A 208 -2.14 -7.93 4.39
C ALA A 208 -2.98 -9.09 3.85
N LEU A 209 -3.73 -9.79 4.70
CA LEU A 209 -4.63 -10.87 4.27
C LEU A 209 -5.79 -10.32 3.43
N SER A 210 -6.42 -9.23 3.84
CA SER A 210 -7.48 -8.58 3.06
C SER A 210 -6.98 -8.08 1.70
N PHE A 211 -5.74 -7.56 1.66
CA PHE A 211 -5.08 -7.16 0.43
C PHE A 211 -4.84 -8.34 -0.51
N ALA A 212 -4.40 -9.49 0.01
CA ALA A 212 -4.31 -10.69 -0.80
C ALA A 212 -5.68 -11.13 -1.32
N LEU A 213 -6.68 -11.24 -0.44
CA LEU A 213 -8.01 -11.70 -0.82
C LEU A 213 -8.76 -10.76 -1.78
N SER A 214 -8.46 -9.46 -1.81
CA SER A 214 -9.07 -8.55 -2.79
C SER A 214 -8.67 -8.86 -4.23
N HIS A 215 -7.55 -9.55 -4.44
CA HIS A 215 -7.09 -9.98 -5.76
C HIS A 215 -7.84 -11.20 -6.28
N LEU A 216 -8.69 -11.84 -5.47
CA LEU A 216 -9.42 -13.03 -5.86
C LEU A 216 -10.34 -12.76 -7.07
N GLY A 217 -11.03 -11.62 -7.10
CA GLY A 217 -11.89 -11.25 -8.23
C GLY A 217 -11.10 -11.12 -9.54
N THR A 218 -9.95 -10.45 -9.49
CA THR A 218 -9.05 -10.31 -10.64
C THR A 218 -8.51 -11.67 -11.09
N ALA A 219 -8.07 -12.51 -10.16
CA ALA A 219 -7.60 -13.86 -10.48
C ALA A 219 -8.70 -14.69 -11.15
N MET A 220 -9.94 -14.63 -10.64
CA MET A 220 -11.06 -15.35 -11.25
C MET A 220 -11.32 -14.91 -12.69
N VAL A 221 -11.26 -13.60 -12.97
CA VAL A 221 -11.39 -13.05 -14.33
C VAL A 221 -10.25 -13.52 -15.23
N LEU A 222 -9.00 -13.46 -14.75
CA LEU A 222 -7.83 -13.85 -15.54
C LEU A 222 -7.82 -15.35 -15.88
N PHE A 223 -8.30 -16.20 -14.98
CA PHE A 223 -8.39 -17.65 -15.19
C PHE A 223 -9.73 -18.11 -15.80
N GLY A 224 -10.65 -17.18 -16.09
CA GLY A 224 -11.94 -17.51 -16.70
C GLY A 224 -12.83 -18.39 -15.84
N VAL A 225 -12.70 -18.31 -14.50
CA VAL A 225 -13.48 -19.11 -13.55
C VAL A 225 -14.58 -18.28 -12.89
N THR A 226 -15.70 -18.93 -12.55
CA THR A 226 -16.87 -18.26 -11.96
C THR A 226 -16.98 -18.45 -10.45
N SER A 227 -16.15 -19.31 -9.86
CA SER A 227 -16.08 -19.56 -8.42
C SER A 227 -14.64 -19.69 -7.93
N PRO A 228 -14.31 -19.17 -6.74
CA PRO A 228 -12.98 -19.34 -6.13
C PRO A 228 -12.55 -20.81 -5.97
N ALA A 229 -13.51 -21.73 -5.85
CA ALA A 229 -13.25 -23.17 -5.72
C ALA A 229 -12.69 -23.81 -6.99
N GLN A 230 -12.80 -23.13 -8.14
CA GLN A 230 -12.28 -23.59 -9.43
C GLN A 230 -10.82 -23.16 -9.65
N LEU A 231 -10.27 -22.26 -8.83
CA LEU A 231 -8.88 -21.85 -8.94
C LEU A 231 -7.96 -23.02 -8.52
N PRO A 232 -6.87 -23.28 -9.26
CA PRO A 232 -5.87 -24.24 -8.84
C PRO A 232 -5.32 -23.91 -7.45
N ALA A 233 -5.01 -24.93 -6.65
CA ALA A 233 -4.44 -24.73 -5.32
C ALA A 233 -3.11 -23.95 -5.37
N ALA A 234 -2.31 -24.16 -6.43
CA ALA A 234 -1.09 -23.40 -6.66
C ALA A 234 -1.36 -21.89 -6.79
N THR A 235 -2.39 -21.50 -7.55
CA THR A 235 -2.82 -20.11 -7.72
C THR A 235 -3.29 -19.48 -6.42
N TRP A 236 -3.95 -20.24 -5.54
CA TRP A 236 -4.28 -19.77 -4.19
C TRP A 236 -3.03 -19.44 -3.37
N VAL A 237 -2.04 -20.32 -3.41
CA VAL A 237 -0.77 -20.12 -2.71
C VAL A 237 -0.05 -18.89 -3.29
N GLU A 238 0.02 -18.76 -4.61
CA GLU A 238 0.61 -17.59 -5.27
C GLU A 238 -0.07 -16.30 -4.86
N LEU A 239 -1.40 -16.23 -4.98
CA LEU A 239 -2.16 -15.05 -4.62
C LEU A 239 -1.94 -14.64 -3.15
N LEU A 240 -1.89 -15.59 -2.23
CA LEU A 240 -1.64 -15.33 -0.81
C LEU A 240 -0.19 -14.92 -0.54
N VAL A 241 0.79 -15.56 -1.17
CA VAL A 241 2.22 -15.28 -0.95
C VAL A 241 2.62 -13.96 -1.58
N LEU A 242 2.31 -13.74 -2.87
CA LEU A 242 2.68 -12.51 -3.58
C LEU A 242 2.11 -11.29 -2.86
N ASN A 243 0.80 -11.24 -2.69
CA ASN A 243 0.14 -10.08 -2.10
C ASN A 243 0.35 -10.01 -0.59
N GLY A 244 0.33 -11.14 0.12
CA GLY A 244 0.50 -11.16 1.58
C GLY A 244 1.88 -10.66 2.01
N VAL A 245 2.95 -11.08 1.34
CA VAL A 245 4.32 -10.64 1.65
C VAL A 245 4.47 -9.13 1.40
N ILE A 246 4.05 -8.63 0.24
CA ILE A 246 4.08 -7.20 -0.06
C ILE A 246 3.22 -6.44 0.96
N GLY A 247 2.05 -6.96 1.30
CA GLY A 247 1.16 -6.34 2.25
C GLY A 247 1.75 -6.18 3.65
N LEU A 248 2.46 -7.21 4.13
CA LEU A 248 3.14 -7.18 5.42
C LEU A 248 4.29 -6.16 5.42
N LEU A 249 5.10 -6.14 4.36
CA LEU A 249 6.24 -5.21 4.20
C LEU A 249 5.76 -3.77 4.07
N ALA A 250 4.77 -3.51 3.23
CA ALA A 250 4.22 -2.18 3.02
C ALA A 250 3.57 -1.63 4.30
N GLY A 251 2.80 -2.45 5.03
CA GLY A 251 2.24 -2.02 6.31
C GLY A 251 3.28 -1.83 7.42
N HIS A 252 4.39 -2.59 7.40
CA HIS A 252 5.53 -2.32 8.27
C HIS A 252 6.15 -0.94 8.01
N HIS A 253 6.33 -0.58 6.74
CA HIS A 253 6.83 0.74 6.35
C HIS A 253 5.81 1.87 6.61
N PHE A 254 4.52 1.61 6.45
CA PHE A 254 3.45 2.55 6.83
C PHE A 254 3.54 2.93 8.31
N MET A 255 3.66 1.95 9.20
CA MET A 255 3.72 2.18 10.65
C MET A 255 4.93 3.01 11.08
N ARG A 256 6.03 2.97 10.31
CA ARG A 256 7.28 3.68 10.62
C ARG A 256 7.41 5.03 9.92
N SER A 257 6.94 5.12 8.68
CA SER A 257 7.27 6.25 7.79
C SER A 257 6.07 6.85 7.06
N GLY A 258 4.90 6.21 7.10
CA GLY A 258 3.65 6.69 6.52
C GLY A 258 3.36 6.14 5.13
N LEU A 259 2.24 6.59 4.56
CA LEU A 259 1.68 6.09 3.31
C LEU A 259 2.67 6.11 2.14
N VAL A 260 3.44 7.19 1.97
CA VAL A 260 4.42 7.31 0.87
C VAL A 260 5.45 6.18 0.89
N ALA A 261 5.90 5.77 2.08
CA ALA A 261 6.85 4.67 2.22
C ALA A 261 6.21 3.32 1.88
N ALA A 262 4.96 3.11 2.28
CA ALA A 262 4.21 1.89 1.95
C ALA A 262 4.01 1.76 0.44
N ALA A 263 3.58 2.84 -0.21
CA ALA A 263 3.47 2.94 -1.67
C ALA A 263 4.83 2.72 -2.36
N GLY A 264 5.93 3.19 -1.76
CA GLY A 264 7.28 2.91 -2.25
C GLY A 264 7.64 1.42 -2.26
N VAL A 265 7.36 0.69 -1.17
CA VAL A 265 7.56 -0.78 -1.13
C VAL A 265 6.74 -1.47 -2.21
N HIS A 266 5.46 -1.13 -2.28
CA HIS A 266 4.54 -1.74 -3.24
C HIS A 266 5.00 -1.47 -4.69
N LEU A 267 5.23 -0.21 -5.04
CA LEU A 267 5.70 0.18 -6.36
C LEU A 267 7.01 -0.51 -6.74
N GLY A 268 7.95 -0.61 -5.79
CA GLY A 268 9.23 -1.29 -6.05
C GLY A 268 9.04 -2.76 -6.41
N ALA A 269 8.12 -3.46 -5.72
CA ALA A 269 7.81 -4.85 -6.03
C ALA A 269 7.16 -4.99 -7.40
N ASP A 270 6.16 -4.16 -7.72
CA ASP A 270 5.45 -4.19 -8.99
C ASP A 270 6.34 -3.84 -10.18
N LEU A 271 7.24 -2.86 -10.03
CA LEU A 271 8.18 -2.53 -11.10
C LEU A 271 9.08 -3.73 -11.45
N ILE A 272 9.50 -4.51 -10.46
CA ILE A 272 10.27 -5.71 -10.75
C ILE A 272 9.37 -6.81 -11.31
N TRP A 273 8.23 -7.08 -10.69
CA TRP A 273 7.40 -8.24 -11.02
C TRP A 273 6.55 -8.04 -12.28
N HIS A 274 5.83 -6.92 -12.41
CA HIS A 274 5.00 -6.64 -13.58
C HIS A 274 5.77 -6.04 -14.76
N VAL A 275 6.80 -5.23 -14.50
CA VAL A 275 7.49 -4.52 -15.59
C VAL A 275 8.74 -5.27 -16.04
N VAL A 276 9.72 -5.45 -15.16
CA VAL A 276 11.00 -6.08 -15.57
C VAL A 276 10.82 -7.57 -15.87
N TYR A 277 10.20 -8.32 -14.95
CA TYR A 277 9.95 -9.75 -15.14
C TYR A 277 8.89 -9.99 -16.23
N GLY A 278 7.79 -9.23 -16.23
CA GLY A 278 6.78 -9.30 -17.30
C GLY A 278 7.30 -9.01 -18.72
N LEU A 279 8.45 -8.36 -18.89
CA LEU A 279 9.09 -8.16 -20.20
C LEU A 279 9.88 -9.38 -20.71
N ILE A 280 10.20 -10.33 -19.83
CA ILE A 280 11.07 -11.47 -20.14
C ILE A 280 10.35 -12.82 -20.14
N VAL A 281 9.06 -12.86 -19.78
CA VAL A 281 8.23 -14.07 -19.74
C VAL A 281 7.07 -14.05 -20.70
#